data_AF-A0A8T5TUI4-F1
#
_entry.id   AF-A0A8T5TUI4-F1
#
_cell.length_a   1.000
_cell.length_b   1.000
_cell.length_c   1.000
_cell.angle_alpha   90.00
_cell.angle_beta   90.00
_cell.angle_gamma   90.00
#
_symmetry.space_group_name_H-M   'P 1'
#
loop_
_entity.id
_entity.type
_entity.pdbx_description
1 polymer ?
#
loop_
_entity_poly.entity_id
_entity_poly.type
_entity_poly.pdbx_seq_one_letter_code
_entity_poly.pdbx_strand_id
1 'polypeptide(L)'
;NWTDACIDRMVSMVERDKNHPCVVIWSLGNEAGMGENFKIMKIEALKIDSTRPIHYEGDYKQEISDIISSMYFSPKQLERNLKRNTAGTPGRMVKLSTPRPYVLCEYAHAMGNSLGNFQEFMDVFEKYPNAIGGFIWDFIDQGLRKVSDNGEEFWAYGGDYGDEPNDNNFCINGIVLPDRTPNPALFEVKKVYQNIKLYPISLLEGKLVIHNKFDFINLNNSKINWELTANGNIIQTGTIENLEVGPGEQKEIIIPFQKPKLEPNTEYHLKIISSLKSNELWAKQGHIISWDQFKLPYSTLKETFNLEDLPEIAMDDLKESYEITGDEFKLRIGKTTGVLEAYMYRNIGLLNTPLIPNFWRAPTDNDLGLIDFSEQSFHSFDFSWKDTSKNRTVKEIRFERINPSVIRILVLFNIDKSELDMSIQYTIYGDGSIVIQNFIRPTTNMGRFGMQLTIRNKYDQLTWFGRGPHETMFDRKTSGALGIYSGKVGELIHNYIRPQENGNRTDVRWAALTNEEDIGLFVSDIGGTHLSISAWPYSLEDLELARHTYDLPKREFITLNIDYKQQGVGGDIPAMAMLHKKYKLRGNEDYSYTFRIKGYSKDKGDFNTLFKKIPPLE
;
A
#
# COMPACT_ATOMS: atom_id res chain seq x y z
N ASN A 1 22.68 38.15 -23.25
CA ASN A 1 22.51 38.59 -21.85
C ASN A 1 21.01 38.51 -21.55
N TRP A 2 20.62 37.80 -20.49
CA TRP A 2 19.20 37.54 -20.12
C TRP A 2 18.76 38.26 -18.84
N THR A 3 19.62 39.12 -18.26
CA THR A 3 19.39 39.74 -16.94
C THR A 3 18.06 40.48 -16.85
N ASP A 4 17.75 41.37 -17.80
CA ASP A 4 16.53 42.20 -17.73
C ASP A 4 15.25 41.36 -17.76
N ALA A 5 15.23 40.29 -18.55
CA ALA A 5 14.09 39.37 -18.61
C ALA A 5 13.90 38.57 -17.30
N CYS A 6 14.99 38.21 -16.64
CA CYS A 6 14.96 37.57 -15.32
C CYS A 6 14.46 38.54 -14.24
N ILE A 7 14.95 39.78 -14.24
CA ILE A 7 14.50 40.82 -13.30
C ILE A 7 13.02 41.11 -13.49
N ASP A 8 12.56 41.30 -14.73
CA ASP A 8 11.17 41.63 -15.04
C ASP A 8 10.19 40.59 -14.45
N ARG A 9 10.48 39.30 -14.62
CA ARG A 9 9.68 38.21 -14.03
C ARG A 9 9.63 38.28 -12.51
N MET A 10 10.79 38.50 -11.87
CA MET A 10 10.88 38.53 -10.41
C MET A 10 10.17 39.76 -9.83
N VAL A 11 10.49 40.94 -10.35
CA VAL A 11 9.94 42.22 -9.89
C VAL A 11 8.43 42.25 -10.10
N SER A 12 7.94 41.81 -11.27
CA SER A 12 6.51 41.77 -11.55
C SER A 12 5.74 40.88 -10.58
N MET A 13 6.28 39.70 -10.23
CA MET A 13 5.67 38.81 -9.24
C MET A 13 5.61 39.47 -7.85
N VAL A 14 6.73 40.00 -7.37
CA VAL A 14 6.81 40.59 -6.02
C VAL A 14 5.93 41.84 -5.93
N GLU A 15 5.97 42.73 -6.93
CA GLU A 15 5.15 43.94 -6.95
C GLU A 15 3.65 43.62 -6.89
N ARG A 16 3.22 42.60 -7.64
CA ARG A 16 1.83 42.16 -7.65
C ARG A 16 1.41 41.54 -6.32
N ASP A 17 2.24 40.67 -5.74
CA ASP A 17 1.79 39.72 -4.71
C ASP A 17 2.23 40.08 -3.27
N LYS A 18 3.10 41.08 -3.07
CA LYS A 18 3.69 41.43 -1.75
C LYS A 18 2.71 41.70 -0.61
N ASN A 19 1.46 42.04 -0.90
CA ASN A 19 0.44 42.34 0.11
C ASN A 19 -0.35 41.10 0.59
N HIS A 20 -0.05 39.90 0.07
CA HIS A 20 -0.74 38.68 0.48
C HIS A 20 -0.04 38.00 1.68
N PRO A 21 -0.71 37.85 2.84
CA PRO A 21 -0.11 37.22 4.02
C PRO A 21 0.05 35.70 3.87
N CYS A 22 -0.67 35.06 2.94
CA CYS A 22 -0.48 33.65 2.62
C CYS A 22 0.80 33.38 1.83
N VAL A 23 1.38 34.39 1.18
CA VAL A 23 2.70 34.30 0.58
C VAL A 23 3.71 34.51 1.68
N VAL A 24 4.55 33.50 1.96
CA VAL A 24 5.53 33.54 3.06
C VAL A 24 6.97 33.39 2.60
N ILE A 25 7.20 32.97 1.35
CA ILE A 25 8.51 32.73 0.74
C ILE A 25 8.44 33.19 -0.72
N TRP A 26 9.51 33.79 -1.22
CA TRP A 26 9.67 34.09 -2.64
C TRP A 26 10.61 33.08 -3.31
N SER A 27 10.17 32.40 -4.37
CA SER A 27 11.03 31.52 -5.16
C SER A 27 11.58 32.23 -6.40
N LEU A 28 12.87 32.05 -6.71
CA LEU A 28 13.49 32.67 -7.89
C LEU A 28 13.23 31.91 -9.20
N GLY A 29 12.62 30.73 -9.15
CA GLY A 29 12.34 29.89 -10.31
C GLY A 29 12.59 28.40 -10.01
N ASN A 30 12.58 27.58 -11.07
CA ASN A 30 12.77 26.12 -10.98
C ASN A 30 13.74 25.63 -12.07
N GLU A 31 14.60 24.67 -11.74
CA GLU A 31 15.45 23.90 -12.67
C GLU A 31 16.18 24.71 -13.78
N ALA A 32 16.52 25.96 -13.51
CA ALA A 32 17.13 26.88 -14.49
C ALA A 32 18.65 27.08 -14.27
N GLY A 33 19.30 26.12 -13.60
CA GLY A 33 20.73 26.14 -13.27
C GLY A 33 21.08 27.18 -12.20
N MET A 34 22.36 27.58 -12.15
CA MET A 34 22.85 28.62 -11.23
C MET A 34 23.62 29.67 -12.01
N GLY A 35 23.48 30.95 -11.65
CA GLY A 35 24.20 32.04 -12.30
C GLY A 35 23.96 33.40 -11.65
N GLU A 36 24.69 34.41 -12.14
CA GLU A 36 24.67 35.79 -11.60
C GLU A 36 23.27 36.43 -11.65
N ASN A 37 22.46 36.09 -12.66
CA ASN A 37 21.10 36.60 -12.79
C ASN A 37 20.24 36.31 -11.56
N PHE A 38 20.41 35.17 -10.89
CA PHE A 38 19.66 34.84 -9.67
C PHE A 38 20.09 35.68 -8.47
N LYS A 39 21.36 36.07 -8.38
CA LYS A 39 21.85 37.03 -7.37
C LYS A 39 21.22 38.40 -7.59
N ILE A 40 21.18 38.85 -8.84
CA ILE A 40 20.56 40.13 -9.21
C ILE A 40 19.05 40.09 -8.95
N MET A 41 18.34 39.03 -9.33
CA MET A 41 16.91 38.85 -9.03
C MET A 41 16.63 38.94 -7.52
N LYS A 42 17.43 38.27 -6.68
CA LYS A 42 17.33 38.39 -5.22
C LYS A 42 17.49 39.83 -4.75
N ILE A 43 18.52 40.54 -5.24
CA ILE A 43 18.78 41.93 -4.86
C ILE A 43 17.59 42.82 -5.24
N GLU A 44 17.07 42.71 -6.46
CA GLU A 44 15.92 43.52 -6.91
C GLU A 44 14.64 43.17 -6.15
N ALA A 45 14.39 41.89 -5.84
CA ALA A 45 13.25 41.49 -5.02
C ALA A 45 13.32 42.10 -3.61
N LEU A 46 14.50 42.06 -2.97
CA LEU A 46 14.69 42.59 -1.61
C LEU A 46 14.61 44.11 -1.51
N LYS A 47 14.78 44.85 -2.63
CA LYS A 47 14.50 46.30 -2.66
C LYS A 47 13.01 46.61 -2.50
N ILE A 48 12.15 45.68 -2.92
CA ILE A 48 10.68 45.82 -2.90
C ILE A 48 10.12 45.23 -1.60
N ASP A 49 10.57 44.03 -1.24
CA ASP A 49 10.10 43.31 -0.06
C ASP A 49 11.23 42.55 0.65
N SER A 50 11.57 43.00 1.85
CA SER A 50 12.53 42.34 2.75
C SER A 50 11.87 41.57 3.90
N THR A 51 10.53 41.45 3.90
CA THR A 51 9.77 40.78 4.97
C THR A 51 9.71 39.26 4.81
N ARG A 52 10.14 38.71 3.67
CA ARG A 52 10.06 37.29 3.31
C ARG A 52 11.43 36.73 2.88
N PRO A 53 11.76 35.48 3.24
CA PRO A 53 12.97 34.81 2.75
C PRO A 53 12.88 34.46 1.26
N ILE A 54 14.06 34.34 0.66
CA ILE A 54 14.27 33.90 -0.73
C ILE A 54 14.58 32.40 -0.76
N HIS A 55 13.94 31.70 -1.67
CA HIS A 55 14.14 30.29 -1.98
C HIS A 55 14.61 30.11 -3.42
N TYR A 56 15.59 29.23 -3.64
CA TYR A 56 15.91 28.72 -4.97
C TYR A 56 16.67 27.39 -4.87
N GLU A 57 16.13 26.32 -5.48
CA GLU A 57 16.76 24.99 -5.45
C GLU A 57 18.08 24.96 -6.20
N GLY A 58 18.14 25.62 -7.37
CA GLY A 58 19.32 25.61 -8.23
C GLY A 58 20.57 26.25 -7.62
N ASP A 59 20.48 26.88 -6.44
CA ASP A 59 21.60 27.42 -5.68
C ASP A 59 22.44 26.33 -4.99
N TYR A 60 23.06 25.44 -5.76
CA TYR A 60 23.87 24.34 -5.21
C TYR A 60 25.11 24.82 -4.44
N LYS A 61 25.57 26.08 -4.62
CA LYS A 61 26.67 26.68 -3.83
C LYS A 61 26.21 27.33 -2.54
N GLN A 62 24.90 27.49 -2.35
CA GLN A 62 24.31 28.02 -1.12
C GLN A 62 24.68 29.50 -0.87
N GLU A 63 24.80 30.29 -1.95
CA GLU A 63 25.20 31.71 -1.93
C GLU A 63 24.01 32.68 -2.09
N ILE A 64 22.85 32.19 -2.54
CA ILE A 64 21.71 33.00 -2.99
C ILE A 64 20.50 32.77 -2.09
N SER A 65 20.11 31.51 -1.88
CA SER A 65 18.89 31.14 -1.14
C SER A 65 19.08 31.34 0.36
N ASP A 66 18.05 31.84 1.05
CA ASP A 66 18.02 31.94 2.52
C ASP A 66 17.67 30.58 3.16
N ILE A 67 16.95 29.74 2.41
CA ILE A 67 16.50 28.39 2.80
C ILE A 67 17.26 27.35 1.98
N ILE A 68 17.75 26.28 2.62
CA ILE A 68 18.31 25.14 1.90
C ILE A 68 17.18 24.40 1.21
N SER A 69 17.32 24.12 -0.08
CA SER A 69 16.33 23.36 -0.85
C SER A 69 16.98 22.21 -1.60
N SER A 70 16.23 21.13 -1.77
CA SER A 70 16.58 20.01 -2.65
C SER A 70 15.32 19.34 -3.18
N MET A 71 15.41 18.74 -4.36
CA MET A 71 14.37 17.88 -4.92
C MET A 71 14.73 16.40 -4.71
N TYR A 72 13.75 15.57 -4.41
CA TYR A 72 13.81 14.09 -4.49
C TYR A 72 14.94 13.41 -3.70
N PHE A 73 15.36 14.00 -2.58
CA PHE A 73 16.23 13.30 -1.63
C PHE A 73 15.42 12.26 -0.87
N SER A 74 15.86 11.00 -0.89
CA SER A 74 15.33 9.99 0.02
C SER A 74 15.43 10.45 1.49
N PRO A 75 14.60 9.92 2.40
CA PRO A 75 14.68 10.24 3.83
C PRO A 75 16.10 10.02 4.39
N LYS A 76 16.79 8.98 3.90
CA LYS A 76 18.18 8.69 4.27
C LYS A 76 19.18 9.73 3.75
N GLN A 77 19.01 10.25 2.54
CA GLN A 77 19.85 11.33 2.02
C GLN A 77 19.61 12.62 2.80
N LEU A 78 18.35 12.98 3.03
CA LEU A 78 17.98 14.14 3.84
C LEU A 78 18.59 14.04 5.25
N GLU A 79 18.38 12.92 5.95
CA GLU A 79 18.91 12.73 7.30
C GLU A 79 20.44 12.82 7.33
N ARG A 80 21.11 12.25 6.32
CA ARG A 80 22.58 12.33 6.20
C ARG A 80 23.03 13.79 6.07
N ASN A 81 22.34 14.58 5.25
CA ASN A 81 22.70 15.97 4.98
C ASN A 81 22.46 16.86 6.20
N LEU A 82 21.36 16.64 6.91
CA LEU A 82 21.07 17.30 8.20
C LEU A 82 22.15 17.00 9.24
N LYS A 83 22.52 15.72 9.44
CA LYS A 83 23.59 15.31 10.36
C LYS A 83 24.95 15.92 10.00
N ARG A 84 25.24 15.99 8.70
CA ARG A 84 26.53 16.50 8.20
C ARG A 84 26.53 18.01 8.02
N ASN A 85 25.42 18.71 8.26
CA ASN A 85 25.28 20.13 7.95
C ASN A 85 25.77 20.46 6.53
N THR A 86 25.29 19.69 5.54
CA THR A 86 25.67 19.84 4.12
C THR A 86 24.43 20.11 3.26
N ALA A 87 24.60 20.84 2.17
CA ALA A 87 23.55 21.19 1.24
C ALA A 87 24.06 21.21 -0.21
N GLY A 88 23.15 21.27 -1.19
CA GLY A 88 23.46 21.24 -2.62
C GLY A 88 22.92 19.99 -3.30
N THR A 89 23.33 19.77 -4.54
CA THR A 89 22.88 18.66 -5.40
C THR A 89 23.86 17.49 -5.29
N PRO A 90 23.45 16.22 -5.53
CA PRO A 90 24.37 15.08 -5.55
C PRO A 90 25.58 15.36 -6.47
N GLY A 91 26.79 15.06 -5.97
CA GLY A 91 28.05 15.40 -6.65
C GLY A 91 28.55 16.84 -6.47
N ARG A 92 27.73 17.76 -5.92
CA ARG A 92 28.07 19.18 -5.68
C ARG A 92 27.66 19.63 -4.27
N MET A 93 27.88 18.77 -3.27
CA MET A 93 27.55 19.07 -1.88
C MET A 93 28.56 20.04 -1.24
N VAL A 94 28.08 21.05 -0.53
CA VAL A 94 28.89 21.99 0.26
C VAL A 94 28.64 21.84 1.76
N LYS A 95 29.68 22.06 2.58
CA LYS A 95 29.57 22.11 4.04
C LYS A 95 29.15 23.50 4.47
N LEU A 96 28.11 23.60 5.29
CA LEU A 96 27.61 24.86 5.81
C LEU A 96 28.34 25.26 7.10
N SER A 97 28.55 26.56 7.28
CA SER A 97 29.13 27.14 8.50
C SER A 97 28.15 27.07 9.69
N THR A 98 26.86 27.21 9.43
CA THR A 98 25.78 27.11 10.41
C THR A 98 24.58 26.34 9.83
N PRO A 99 23.78 25.66 10.65
CA PRO A 99 22.52 25.07 10.20
C PRO A 99 21.56 26.14 9.70
N ARG A 100 20.89 25.87 8.58
CA ARG A 100 19.79 26.67 8.05
C ARG A 100 18.53 25.82 7.88
N PRO A 101 17.34 26.42 7.79
CA PRO A 101 16.12 25.69 7.46
C PRO A 101 16.29 24.92 6.15
N TYR A 102 15.90 23.66 6.14
CA TYR A 102 15.99 22.74 5.02
C TYR A 102 14.58 22.33 4.62
N VAL A 103 14.19 22.65 3.39
CA VAL A 103 12.94 22.24 2.76
C VAL A 103 13.21 21.31 1.60
N LEU A 104 12.36 20.31 1.39
CA LEU A 104 12.30 19.63 0.10
C LEU A 104 11.28 20.35 -0.77
N CYS A 105 11.71 21.15 -1.75
CA CYS A 105 10.77 21.85 -2.64
C CYS A 105 9.95 20.88 -3.49
N GLU A 106 10.46 19.67 -3.73
CA GLU A 106 9.74 18.55 -4.31
C GLU A 106 10.22 17.26 -3.63
N TYR A 107 9.29 16.42 -3.19
CA TYR A 107 9.59 15.08 -2.67
C TYR A 107 8.39 14.15 -2.85
N ALA A 108 8.60 12.85 -2.62
CA ALA A 108 7.56 11.82 -2.68
C ALA A 108 6.73 11.94 -3.97
N HIS A 109 7.39 11.74 -5.11
CA HIS A 109 6.77 11.81 -6.44
C HIS A 109 5.58 10.85 -6.51
N ALA A 110 4.39 11.35 -6.84
CA ALA A 110 3.12 10.63 -6.69
C ALA A 110 2.54 10.08 -8.01
N MET A 111 3.39 9.91 -9.03
CA MET A 111 3.01 9.33 -10.32
C MET A 111 2.45 7.92 -10.21
N GLY A 112 1.22 7.73 -10.69
CA GLY A 112 0.52 6.46 -10.68
C GLY A 112 0.40 5.88 -9.26
N ASN A 113 0.67 4.58 -9.13
CA ASN A 113 0.68 3.93 -7.82
C ASN A 113 2.03 4.17 -7.10
N SER A 114 2.15 5.27 -6.37
CA SER A 114 3.41 5.68 -5.71
C SER A 114 3.23 6.19 -4.27
N LEU A 115 4.01 7.18 -3.83
CA LEU A 115 4.07 7.71 -2.46
C LEU A 115 4.38 6.65 -1.38
N GLY A 116 5.20 5.66 -1.72
CA GLY A 116 5.74 4.69 -0.76
C GLY A 116 6.70 5.36 0.23
N ASN A 117 6.85 4.79 1.42
CA ASN A 117 7.74 5.24 2.51
C ASN A 117 7.51 6.69 3.00
N PHE A 118 6.30 7.21 2.82
CA PHE A 118 5.98 8.60 3.16
C PHE A 118 6.14 8.93 4.65
N GLN A 119 5.89 7.97 5.54
CA GLN A 119 6.06 8.14 6.99
C GLN A 119 7.52 8.45 7.36
N GLU A 120 8.47 7.84 6.66
CA GLU A 120 9.90 8.02 6.94
C GLU A 120 10.40 9.44 6.68
N PHE A 121 9.80 10.16 5.73
CA PHE A 121 10.06 11.59 5.56
C PHE A 121 9.61 12.38 6.79
N MET A 122 8.39 12.12 7.25
CA MET A 122 7.84 12.79 8.43
C MET A 122 8.67 12.48 9.69
N ASP A 123 9.13 11.24 9.85
CA ASP A 123 10.02 10.85 10.95
C ASP A 123 11.34 11.65 10.94
N VAL A 124 11.86 12.02 9.77
CA VAL A 124 13.04 12.89 9.65
C VAL A 124 12.68 14.33 9.95
N PHE A 125 11.58 14.86 9.41
CA PHE A 125 11.15 16.24 9.65
C PHE A 125 10.88 16.50 11.14
N GLU A 126 10.21 15.58 11.84
CA GLU A 126 9.90 15.73 13.27
C GLU A 126 11.13 15.55 14.18
N LYS A 127 12.23 14.96 13.67
CA LYS A 127 13.44 14.68 14.45
C LYS A 127 14.45 15.83 14.44
N TYR A 128 14.55 16.60 13.36
CA TYR A 128 15.56 17.65 13.21
C TYR A 128 14.93 19.04 13.19
N PRO A 129 15.23 19.91 14.16
CA PRO A 129 14.63 21.25 14.24
C PRO A 129 14.78 22.13 13.00
N ASN A 130 15.82 21.93 12.20
CA ASN A 130 16.03 22.69 10.97
C ASN A 130 15.47 21.99 9.71
N ALA A 131 14.81 20.84 9.83
CA ALA A 131 14.13 20.17 8.72
C ALA A 131 12.65 20.58 8.71
N ILE A 132 12.31 21.57 7.89
CA ILE A 132 11.02 22.29 7.97
C ILE A 132 9.95 21.72 7.03
N GLY A 133 10.06 20.44 6.65
CA GLY A 133 9.12 19.76 5.78
C GLY A 133 9.46 19.84 4.28
N GLY A 134 8.44 19.72 3.45
CA GLY A 134 8.56 19.76 2.00
C GLY A 134 7.22 19.77 1.28
N PHE A 135 7.26 19.82 -0.05
CA PHE A 135 6.09 19.85 -0.92
C PHE A 135 6.04 18.58 -1.78
N ILE A 136 4.93 17.85 -1.69
CA ILE A 136 4.70 16.63 -2.49
C ILE A 136 4.64 17.03 -3.97
N TRP A 137 5.26 16.24 -4.85
CA TRP A 137 5.08 16.37 -6.30
C TRP A 137 4.10 15.32 -6.83
N ASP A 138 2.88 15.66 -7.24
CA ASP A 138 2.23 16.96 -7.09
C ASP A 138 0.75 16.82 -6.69
N PHE A 139 -0.02 17.90 -6.77
CA PHE A 139 -1.40 17.87 -6.31
C PHE A 139 -2.30 17.06 -7.24
N ILE A 140 -2.24 17.27 -8.56
CA ILE A 140 -3.26 16.82 -9.51
C ILE A 140 -2.68 16.33 -10.83
N ASP A 141 -3.21 15.20 -11.30
CA ASP A 141 -2.92 14.66 -12.62
C ASP A 141 -3.32 15.64 -13.73
N GLN A 142 -2.42 15.92 -14.67
CA GLN A 142 -2.67 16.82 -15.81
C GLN A 142 -3.29 16.07 -16.99
N GLY A 143 -4.24 15.17 -16.72
CA GLY A 143 -4.99 14.44 -17.74
C GLY A 143 -6.09 15.30 -18.36
N LEU A 144 -6.15 15.34 -19.69
CA LEU A 144 -7.18 16.09 -20.42
C LEU A 144 -8.35 15.17 -20.75
N ARG A 145 -9.58 15.62 -20.50
CA ARG A 145 -10.76 14.82 -20.88
C ARG A 145 -10.83 14.66 -22.39
N LYS A 146 -10.97 13.41 -22.85
CA LYS A 146 -11.18 13.06 -24.26
C LYS A 146 -12.21 11.93 -24.37
N VAL A 147 -12.81 11.77 -25.55
CA VAL A 147 -13.70 10.66 -25.89
C VAL A 147 -12.97 9.74 -26.87
N SER A 148 -12.96 8.44 -26.59
CA SER A 148 -12.40 7.40 -27.47
C SER A 148 -13.32 7.11 -28.67
N ASP A 149 -12.83 6.34 -29.64
CA ASP A 149 -13.60 5.97 -30.85
C ASP A 149 -14.87 5.16 -30.54
N ASN A 150 -14.91 4.46 -29.40
CA ASN A 150 -16.08 3.71 -28.93
C ASN A 150 -17.07 4.56 -28.10
N GLY A 151 -16.78 5.85 -27.89
CA GLY A 151 -17.66 6.79 -27.18
C GLY A 151 -17.45 6.88 -25.67
N GLU A 152 -16.41 6.24 -25.12
CA GLU A 152 -16.09 6.29 -23.69
C GLU A 152 -15.23 7.52 -23.35
N GLU A 153 -15.57 8.23 -22.27
CA GLU A 153 -14.72 9.32 -21.75
C GLU A 153 -13.48 8.74 -21.05
N PHE A 154 -12.33 9.36 -21.28
CA PHE A 154 -11.08 9.01 -20.62
C PHE A 154 -10.18 10.24 -20.40
N TRP A 155 -9.13 10.06 -19.60
CA TRP A 155 -8.12 11.07 -19.36
C TRP A 155 -6.92 10.85 -20.30
N ALA A 156 -6.81 11.69 -21.31
CA ALA A 156 -5.72 11.70 -22.27
C ALA A 156 -4.44 12.30 -21.67
N TYR A 157 -3.28 11.80 -22.10
CA TYR A 157 -1.95 12.30 -21.79
C TYR A 157 -1.10 12.46 -23.07
N GLY A 158 0.20 12.70 -22.95
CA GLY A 158 1.09 12.96 -24.10
C GLY A 158 0.99 11.90 -25.21
N GLY A 159 0.91 12.35 -26.45
CA GLY A 159 0.74 11.52 -27.65
C GLY A 159 -0.72 11.27 -28.05
N ASP A 160 -1.70 11.40 -27.13
CA ASP A 160 -3.11 11.17 -27.45
C ASP A 160 -3.70 12.28 -28.35
N TYR A 161 -3.02 13.40 -28.55
CA TYR A 161 -3.42 14.46 -29.50
C TYR A 161 -2.59 14.44 -30.79
N GLY A 162 -1.77 13.41 -31.00
CA GLY A 162 -0.84 13.33 -32.14
C GLY A 162 0.37 14.26 -32.00
N ASP A 163 0.63 14.73 -30.79
CA ASP A 163 1.79 15.56 -30.43
C ASP A 163 3.09 14.74 -30.44
N GLU A 164 4.08 15.23 -31.19
CA GLU A 164 5.43 14.68 -31.25
C GLU A 164 6.48 15.82 -31.29
N PRO A 165 7.52 15.80 -30.43
CA PRO A 165 7.78 14.82 -29.36
C PRO A 165 6.79 14.96 -28.18
N ASN A 166 6.64 13.89 -27.39
CA ASN A 166 5.90 13.88 -26.13
C ASN A 166 6.58 12.97 -25.10
N ASP A 167 6.25 13.16 -23.82
CA ASP A 167 6.78 12.38 -22.68
C ASP A 167 5.71 11.45 -22.05
N ASN A 168 4.76 10.97 -22.85
CA ASN A 168 3.68 10.05 -22.45
C ASN A 168 2.94 10.52 -21.18
N ASN A 169 2.83 9.66 -20.16
CA ASN A 169 2.08 9.91 -18.92
C ASN A 169 2.91 10.60 -17.83
N PHE A 170 4.08 11.16 -18.13
CA PHE A 170 4.89 11.90 -17.12
C PHE A 170 4.21 13.18 -16.60
N CYS A 171 3.08 13.60 -17.19
CA CYS A 171 2.24 14.67 -16.69
C CYS A 171 1.20 14.21 -15.63
N ILE A 172 1.17 12.92 -15.28
CA ILE A 172 0.18 12.29 -14.39
C ILE A 172 0.84 11.96 -13.05
N ASN A 173 1.04 12.98 -12.21
CA ASN A 173 1.83 12.90 -10.96
C ASN A 173 1.04 13.21 -9.68
N GLY A 174 -0.28 13.30 -9.77
CA GLY A 174 -1.12 13.87 -8.73
C GLY A 174 -1.45 12.91 -7.60
N ILE A 175 -1.58 13.45 -6.39
CA ILE A 175 -2.31 12.77 -5.30
C ILE A 175 -3.84 12.77 -5.51
N VAL A 176 -4.35 13.46 -6.53
CA VAL A 176 -5.74 13.37 -7.02
C VAL A 176 -5.80 13.28 -8.55
N LEU A 177 -6.85 12.62 -9.04
CA LEU A 177 -7.22 12.56 -10.46
C LEU A 177 -7.65 13.94 -11.01
N PRO A 178 -7.76 14.13 -12.33
CA PRO A 178 -8.08 15.43 -12.94
C PRO A 178 -9.45 16.01 -12.50
N ASP A 179 -10.39 15.17 -12.07
CA ASP A 179 -11.69 15.56 -11.51
C ASP A 179 -11.67 15.79 -9.99
N ARG A 180 -10.50 15.72 -9.35
CA ARG A 180 -10.23 15.82 -7.92
C ARG A 180 -10.68 14.61 -7.11
N THR A 181 -11.01 13.49 -7.76
CA THR A 181 -11.16 12.21 -7.08
C THR A 181 -9.82 11.80 -6.45
N PRO A 182 -9.76 11.48 -5.15
CA PRO A 182 -8.51 11.11 -4.47
C PRO A 182 -7.83 9.88 -5.09
N ASN A 183 -6.53 9.96 -5.35
CA ASN A 183 -5.71 8.77 -5.51
C ASN A 183 -5.46 8.13 -4.13
N PRO A 184 -5.26 6.81 -4.01
CA PRO A 184 -5.07 6.16 -2.71
C PRO A 184 -3.93 6.73 -1.86
N ALA A 185 -2.91 7.32 -2.51
CA ALA A 185 -1.82 8.05 -1.87
C ALA A 185 -2.31 9.19 -0.96
N LEU A 186 -3.41 9.88 -1.30
CA LEU A 186 -3.93 10.99 -0.50
C LEU A 186 -4.34 10.56 0.91
N PHE A 187 -4.83 9.33 1.08
CA PHE A 187 -5.18 8.82 2.41
C PHE A 187 -3.93 8.62 3.29
N GLU A 188 -2.80 8.21 2.68
CA GLU A 188 -1.52 8.13 3.38
C GLU A 188 -1.02 9.52 3.77
N VAL A 189 -1.09 10.50 2.86
CA VAL A 189 -0.77 11.90 3.15
C VAL A 189 -1.58 12.40 4.34
N LYS A 190 -2.91 12.20 4.32
CA LYS A 190 -3.80 12.61 5.42
C LYS A 190 -3.40 11.99 6.75
N LYS A 191 -3.04 10.70 6.76
CA LYS A 191 -2.64 10.00 7.99
C LYS A 191 -1.31 10.50 8.54
N VAL A 192 -0.31 10.63 7.68
CA VAL A 192 1.06 10.99 8.09
C VAL A 192 1.15 12.45 8.51
N TYR A 193 0.39 13.34 7.87
CA TYR A 193 0.34 14.77 8.20
C TYR A 193 -0.55 15.12 9.41
N GLN A 194 -1.20 14.16 10.06
CA GLN A 194 -2.11 14.48 11.15
C GLN A 194 -1.39 15.19 12.32
N ASN A 195 -2.05 16.20 12.90
CA ASN A 195 -1.51 17.04 13.97
C ASN A 195 -1.95 16.66 15.38
N ILE A 196 -2.71 15.58 15.53
CA ILE A 196 -3.03 15.01 16.84
C ILE A 196 -2.45 13.60 16.85
N LYS A 197 -1.50 13.34 17.75
CA LYS A 197 -0.83 12.05 17.87
C LYS A 197 -1.06 11.43 19.24
N LEU A 198 -1.29 10.12 19.27
CA LEU A 198 -1.43 9.35 20.50
C LEU A 198 -0.22 8.43 20.70
N TYR A 199 0.33 8.44 21.91
CA TYR A 199 1.43 7.57 22.33
C TYR A 199 0.99 6.68 23.51
N PRO A 200 1.24 5.36 23.46
CA PRO A 200 0.83 4.48 24.54
C PRO A 200 1.70 4.62 25.79
N ILE A 201 1.07 4.71 26.97
CA ILE A 201 1.71 4.53 28.28
C ILE A 201 1.42 3.12 28.79
N SER A 202 0.14 2.76 28.90
CA SER A 202 -0.34 1.43 29.27
C SER A 202 -1.60 1.11 28.47
N LEU A 203 -1.46 0.32 27.41
CA LEU A 203 -2.56 -0.02 26.49
C LEU A 203 -3.69 -0.79 27.19
N LEU A 204 -3.35 -1.68 28.13
CA LEU A 204 -4.34 -2.50 28.85
C LEU A 204 -5.17 -1.69 29.86
N GLU A 205 -4.66 -0.55 30.30
CA GLU A 205 -5.36 0.41 31.17
C GLU A 205 -5.98 1.57 30.37
N GLY A 206 -5.82 1.58 29.04
CA GLY A 206 -6.27 2.69 28.19
C GLY A 206 -5.51 3.99 28.39
N LYS A 207 -4.35 3.99 29.05
CA LYS A 207 -3.54 5.19 29.32
C LYS A 207 -2.67 5.57 28.14
N LEU A 208 -2.87 6.77 27.61
CA LEU A 208 -2.16 7.32 26.47
C LEU A 208 -1.71 8.76 26.74
N VAL A 209 -0.68 9.22 26.05
CA VAL A 209 -0.37 10.65 25.90
C VAL A 209 -0.99 11.15 24.60
N ILE A 210 -1.84 12.17 24.67
CA ILE A 210 -2.24 12.95 23.50
C ILE A 210 -1.26 14.12 23.32
N HIS A 211 -0.75 14.27 22.11
CA HIS A 211 0.13 15.37 21.72
C HIS A 211 -0.58 16.22 20.66
N ASN A 212 -0.80 17.49 20.99
CA ASN A 212 -1.27 18.50 20.04
C ASN A 212 -0.07 19.10 19.31
N LYS A 213 0.12 18.72 18.04
CA LYS A 213 1.21 19.21 17.20
C LYS A 213 0.88 20.51 16.46
N PHE A 214 -0.31 21.09 16.64
CA PHE A 214 -0.60 22.40 16.06
C PHE A 214 0.20 23.49 16.78
N ASP A 215 0.65 24.50 16.02
CA ASP A 215 1.39 25.64 16.59
C ASP A 215 0.50 26.68 17.28
N PHE A 216 -0.76 26.82 16.83
CA PHE A 216 -1.66 27.88 17.30
C PHE A 216 -3.10 27.41 17.63
N ILE A 217 -3.43 26.15 17.37
CA ILE A 217 -4.80 25.62 17.50
C ILE A 217 -4.93 24.78 18.78
N ASN A 218 -5.95 25.08 19.60
CA ASN A 218 -6.34 24.26 20.74
C ASN A 218 -7.28 23.11 20.29
N LEU A 219 -7.27 21.99 21.00
CA LEU A 219 -8.13 20.84 20.69
C LEU A 219 -9.57 20.93 21.24
N ASN A 220 -9.99 22.06 21.82
CA ASN A 220 -11.33 22.25 22.40
C ASN A 220 -12.51 22.01 21.43
N ASN A 221 -12.34 22.34 20.14
CA ASN A 221 -13.31 22.05 19.07
C ASN A 221 -13.19 20.61 18.52
N SER A 222 -12.38 19.76 19.13
CA SER A 222 -12.25 18.34 18.79
C SER A 222 -12.87 17.45 19.86
N LYS A 223 -13.37 16.29 19.45
CA LYS A 223 -13.77 15.18 20.33
C LYS A 223 -13.11 13.89 19.90
N ILE A 224 -12.93 12.96 20.84
CA ILE A 224 -12.45 11.60 20.57
C ILE A 224 -13.64 10.64 20.52
N ASN A 225 -13.75 9.84 19.47
CA ASN A 225 -14.54 8.60 19.45
C ASN A 225 -13.57 7.41 19.50
N TRP A 226 -13.88 6.39 20.27
CA TRP A 226 -13.06 5.19 20.37
C TRP A 226 -13.87 3.91 20.16
N GLU A 227 -13.21 2.89 19.62
CA GLU A 227 -13.76 1.57 19.33
C GLU A 227 -12.79 0.50 19.84
N LEU A 228 -13.29 -0.43 20.65
CA LEU A 228 -12.60 -1.68 20.96
C LEU A 228 -13.16 -2.77 20.06
N THR A 229 -12.28 -3.45 19.33
CA THR A 229 -12.67 -4.53 18.40
C THR A 229 -12.06 -5.87 18.79
N ALA A 230 -12.76 -6.96 18.47
CA ALA A 230 -12.31 -8.35 18.56
C ALA A 230 -12.41 -8.99 17.17
N ASN A 231 -11.26 -9.36 16.58
CA ASN A 231 -11.17 -9.78 15.16
C ASN A 231 -11.93 -8.83 14.20
N GLY A 232 -11.80 -7.51 14.44
CA GLY A 232 -12.45 -6.48 13.64
C GLY A 232 -13.91 -6.20 13.95
N ASN A 233 -14.61 -7.07 14.70
CA ASN A 233 -15.96 -6.79 15.19
C ASN A 233 -15.91 -5.80 16.36
N ILE A 234 -16.69 -4.72 16.30
CA ILE A 234 -16.79 -3.74 17.39
C ILE A 234 -17.50 -4.39 18.58
N ILE A 235 -16.85 -4.37 19.76
CA ILE A 235 -17.40 -4.92 21.01
C ILE A 235 -17.67 -3.86 22.07
N GLN A 236 -17.00 -2.71 22.01
CA GLN A 236 -17.28 -1.54 22.85
C GLN A 236 -16.97 -0.26 22.06
N THR A 237 -17.70 0.81 22.37
CA THR A 237 -17.45 2.14 21.83
C THR A 237 -17.66 3.20 22.91
N GLY A 238 -17.16 4.40 22.67
CA GLY A 238 -17.47 5.56 23.49
C GLY A 238 -16.89 6.84 22.93
N THR A 239 -17.16 7.93 23.64
CA THR A 239 -16.75 9.29 23.25
C THR A 239 -16.16 10.02 24.44
N ILE A 240 -15.10 10.79 24.20
CA ILE A 240 -14.56 11.79 25.12
C ILE A 240 -14.83 13.14 24.45
N GLU A 241 -15.81 13.87 24.98
CA GLU A 241 -16.23 15.14 24.41
C GLU A 241 -15.18 16.21 24.66
N ASN A 242 -14.70 16.39 25.89
CA ASN A 242 -13.85 17.56 26.22
C ASN A 242 -12.36 17.24 26.13
N LEU A 243 -11.68 17.91 25.19
CA LEU A 243 -10.22 17.89 25.02
C LEU A 243 -9.68 19.29 25.28
N GLU A 244 -9.10 19.50 26.46
CA GLU A 244 -8.38 20.73 26.78
C GLU A 244 -6.88 20.43 26.68
N VAL A 245 -6.36 20.60 25.46
CA VAL A 245 -4.95 20.41 25.11
C VAL A 245 -4.55 21.58 24.19
N GLY A 246 -3.71 22.47 24.70
CA GLY A 246 -3.21 23.65 24.00
C GLY A 246 -2.18 23.32 22.91
N PRO A 247 -1.80 24.31 22.08
CA PRO A 247 -0.79 24.13 21.04
C PRO A 247 0.54 23.62 21.60
N GLY A 248 1.14 22.60 20.97
CA GLY A 248 2.36 21.94 21.43
C GLY A 248 2.23 21.13 22.74
N GLU A 249 1.08 21.14 23.41
CA GLU A 249 0.90 20.50 24.71
C GLU A 249 0.79 18.97 24.57
N GLN A 250 1.33 18.27 25.57
CA GLN A 250 1.13 16.86 25.79
C GLN A 250 0.36 16.63 27.09
N LYS A 251 -0.67 15.78 27.05
CA LYS A 251 -1.51 15.47 28.21
C LYS A 251 -1.79 13.98 28.30
N GLU A 252 -1.83 13.45 29.51
CA GLU A 252 -2.31 12.08 29.73
C GLU A 252 -3.83 12.02 29.59
N ILE A 253 -4.32 11.01 28.89
CA ILE A 253 -5.74 10.68 28.78
C ILE A 253 -5.96 9.18 29.03
N ILE A 254 -7.17 8.85 29.49
CA ILE A 254 -7.59 7.48 29.74
C ILE A 254 -8.77 7.16 28.83
N ILE A 255 -8.63 6.12 28.00
CA ILE A 255 -9.71 5.58 27.20
C ILE A 255 -10.49 4.57 28.04
N PRO A 256 -11.77 4.84 28.39
CA PRO A 256 -12.50 4.08 29.41
C PRO A 256 -13.13 2.79 28.87
N PHE A 257 -12.36 1.95 28.18
CA PHE A 257 -12.83 0.63 27.77
C PHE A 257 -12.71 -0.37 28.93
N GLN A 258 -13.60 -1.35 28.97
CA GLN A 258 -13.53 -2.45 29.95
C GLN A 258 -12.80 -3.65 29.36
N LYS A 259 -12.00 -4.37 30.16
CA LYS A 259 -11.35 -5.60 29.71
C LYS A 259 -12.42 -6.61 29.24
N PRO A 260 -12.38 -7.07 27.97
CA PRO A 260 -13.36 -8.02 27.47
C PRO A 260 -13.07 -9.44 27.97
N LYS A 261 -14.06 -10.33 27.85
CA LYS A 261 -13.84 -11.77 27.98
C LYS A 261 -12.97 -12.22 26.79
N LEU A 262 -11.79 -12.74 27.07
CA LEU A 262 -10.86 -13.17 26.03
C LEU A 262 -11.34 -14.46 25.36
N GLU A 263 -11.45 -14.41 24.05
CA GLU A 263 -11.81 -15.53 23.18
C GLU A 263 -10.56 -16.16 22.54
N PRO A 264 -10.54 -17.47 22.26
CA PRO A 264 -9.45 -18.11 21.53
C PRO A 264 -9.23 -17.50 20.14
N ASN A 265 -8.00 -17.56 19.63
CA ASN A 265 -7.64 -17.10 18.29
C ASN A 265 -8.20 -15.70 17.93
N THR A 266 -8.14 -14.77 18.89
CA THR A 266 -8.76 -13.45 18.76
C THR A 266 -7.79 -12.31 19.01
N GLU A 267 -7.72 -11.37 18.07
CA GLU A 267 -6.94 -10.16 18.18
C GLU A 267 -7.83 -8.99 18.64
N TYR A 268 -7.36 -8.23 19.63
CA TYR A 268 -8.08 -7.07 20.13
C TYR A 268 -7.38 -5.77 19.72
N HIS A 269 -8.14 -4.80 19.21
CA HIS A 269 -7.59 -3.51 18.79
C HIS A 269 -8.42 -2.36 19.33
N LEU A 270 -7.72 -1.33 19.83
CA LEU A 270 -8.30 -0.06 20.24
C LEU A 270 -8.04 0.98 19.14
N LYS A 271 -9.11 1.46 18.50
CA LYS A 271 -9.08 2.53 17.50
C LYS A 271 -9.61 3.81 18.12
N ILE A 272 -8.93 4.93 17.87
CA ILE A 272 -9.23 6.23 18.48
C ILE A 272 -9.23 7.27 17.37
N ILE A 273 -10.31 8.02 17.26
CA ILE A 273 -10.61 8.93 16.14
C ILE A 273 -10.90 10.31 16.71
N SER A 274 -10.13 11.33 16.30
CA SER A 274 -10.39 12.72 16.64
C SER A 274 -11.18 13.40 15.53
N SER A 275 -12.28 14.06 15.88
CA SER A 275 -13.18 14.71 14.91
C SER A 275 -13.67 16.07 15.37
N LEU A 276 -14.04 16.93 14.42
CA LEU A 276 -14.60 18.25 14.71
C LEU A 276 -15.94 18.16 15.44
N LYS A 277 -16.13 18.99 16.47
CA LYS A 277 -17.40 19.16 17.19
C LYS A 277 -18.38 20.08 16.48
N SER A 278 -17.88 21.02 15.68
CA SER A 278 -18.68 22.02 14.97
C SER A 278 -18.17 22.20 13.54
N ASN A 279 -18.93 22.92 12.71
CA ASN A 279 -18.52 23.22 11.34
C ASN A 279 -17.35 24.22 11.34
N GLU A 280 -16.44 24.04 10.39
CA GLU A 280 -15.38 24.98 10.03
C GLU A 280 -15.58 25.42 8.57
N LEU A 281 -14.91 26.50 8.15
CA LEU A 281 -15.00 26.98 6.76
C LEU A 281 -14.60 25.92 5.71
N TRP A 282 -13.74 24.98 6.08
CA TRP A 282 -13.16 23.96 5.20
C TRP A 282 -13.75 22.55 5.41
N ALA A 283 -14.53 22.32 6.47
CA ALA A 283 -15.12 21.00 6.75
C ALA A 283 -16.35 21.06 7.65
N LYS A 284 -17.23 20.07 7.49
CA LYS A 284 -18.41 19.91 8.35
C LYS A 284 -18.04 19.30 9.71
N GLN A 285 -18.91 19.50 10.69
CA GLN A 285 -18.92 18.77 11.96
C GLN A 285 -18.78 17.26 11.71
N GLY A 286 -17.99 16.59 12.55
CA GLY A 286 -17.70 15.16 12.43
C GLY A 286 -16.57 14.83 11.46
N HIS A 287 -15.98 15.81 10.76
CA HIS A 287 -14.78 15.56 9.95
C HIS A 287 -13.66 14.97 10.79
N ILE A 288 -13.09 13.86 10.33
CA ILE A 288 -11.97 13.17 10.99
C ILE A 288 -10.68 13.95 10.72
N ILE A 289 -10.09 14.46 11.80
CA ILE A 289 -8.83 15.21 11.80
C ILE A 289 -7.64 14.24 11.93
N SER A 290 -7.77 13.24 12.80
CA SER A 290 -6.74 12.24 13.04
C SER A 290 -7.35 10.93 13.52
N TRP A 291 -6.59 9.85 13.42
CA TRP A 291 -6.89 8.62 14.13
C TRP A 291 -5.61 7.85 14.41
N ASP A 292 -5.61 6.99 15.44
CA ASP A 292 -4.58 5.99 15.68
C ASP A 292 -5.25 4.68 16.11
N GLN A 293 -4.57 3.55 15.90
CA GLN A 293 -5.08 2.23 16.25
C GLN A 293 -3.95 1.39 16.86
N PHE A 294 -4.26 0.70 17.96
CA PHE A 294 -3.31 -0.08 18.73
C PHE A 294 -3.79 -1.51 18.90
N LYS A 295 -2.91 -2.49 18.66
CA LYS A 295 -3.15 -3.88 19.06
C LYS A 295 -2.98 -3.99 20.58
N LEU A 296 -4.00 -4.46 21.27
CA LEU A 296 -3.93 -4.69 22.71
C LEU A 296 -3.13 -5.98 22.98
N PRO A 297 -2.17 -5.97 23.92
CA PRO A 297 -1.28 -7.10 24.18
C PRO A 297 -1.95 -8.17 25.08
N TYR A 298 -3.14 -8.64 24.69
CA TYR A 298 -3.78 -9.78 25.36
C TYR A 298 -3.22 -11.11 24.85
N SER A 299 -2.96 -12.04 25.76
CA SER A 299 -2.66 -13.43 25.43
C SER A 299 -3.98 -14.21 25.31
N THR A 300 -4.29 -14.69 24.11
CA THR A 300 -5.44 -15.57 23.86
C THR A 300 -4.99 -17.02 23.71
N LEU A 301 -5.81 -17.96 24.19
CA LEU A 301 -5.59 -19.37 23.92
C LEU A 301 -5.73 -19.66 22.42
N LYS A 302 -5.07 -20.72 21.95
CA LYS A 302 -5.37 -21.30 20.65
C LYS A 302 -6.56 -22.24 20.80
N GLU A 303 -7.53 -22.17 19.89
CA GLU A 303 -8.60 -23.15 19.85
C GLU A 303 -8.01 -24.53 19.51
N THR A 304 -8.41 -25.55 20.26
CA THR A 304 -8.00 -26.95 20.01
C THR A 304 -8.86 -27.54 18.91
N PHE A 305 -8.22 -28.19 17.95
CA PHE A 305 -8.88 -28.82 16.82
C PHE A 305 -8.67 -30.34 16.92
N ASN A 306 -9.76 -31.11 17.05
CA ASN A 306 -9.68 -32.56 17.13
C ASN A 306 -9.80 -33.17 15.72
N LEU A 307 -8.74 -33.87 15.29
CA LEU A 307 -8.71 -34.51 13.97
C LEU A 307 -9.63 -35.73 13.89
N GLU A 308 -9.93 -36.38 15.01
CA GLU A 308 -10.81 -37.56 15.06
C GLU A 308 -12.27 -37.21 14.77
N ASP A 309 -12.67 -35.94 14.94
CA ASP A 309 -14.02 -35.46 14.67
C ASP A 309 -14.25 -35.12 13.18
N LEU A 310 -13.21 -35.24 12.35
CA LEU A 310 -13.30 -34.92 10.92
C LEU A 310 -13.82 -36.11 10.10
N PRO A 311 -14.69 -35.86 9.10
CA PRO A 311 -15.08 -36.89 8.13
C PRO A 311 -13.88 -37.52 7.42
N GLU A 312 -14.01 -38.80 7.05
CA GLU A 312 -12.98 -39.46 6.26
C GLU A 312 -12.88 -38.85 4.86
N ILE A 313 -11.68 -38.93 4.27
CA ILE A 313 -11.42 -38.50 2.89
C ILE A 313 -11.11 -39.72 2.03
N ALA A 314 -11.77 -39.85 0.89
CA ALA A 314 -11.39 -40.77 -0.17
C ALA A 314 -10.37 -40.14 -1.12
N MET A 315 -9.40 -40.92 -1.60
CA MET A 315 -8.39 -40.47 -2.55
C MET A 315 -8.19 -41.54 -3.63
N ASP A 316 -8.41 -41.15 -4.88
CA ASP A 316 -8.14 -41.95 -6.07
C ASP A 316 -6.83 -41.50 -6.73
N ASP A 317 -5.88 -42.42 -6.79
CA ASP A 317 -4.58 -42.22 -7.42
C ASP A 317 -4.67 -42.53 -8.93
N LEU A 318 -5.02 -41.54 -9.73
CA LEU A 318 -5.14 -41.67 -11.18
C LEU A 318 -3.79 -41.40 -11.86
N LYS A 319 -3.69 -41.77 -13.14
CA LYS A 319 -2.47 -41.59 -13.93
C LYS A 319 -1.98 -40.14 -13.96
N GLU A 320 -2.88 -39.20 -14.21
CA GLU A 320 -2.55 -37.78 -14.43
C GLU A 320 -2.82 -36.89 -13.20
N SER A 321 -3.51 -37.41 -12.16
CA SER A 321 -3.97 -36.59 -11.04
C SER A 321 -4.26 -37.41 -9.78
N TYR A 322 -4.25 -36.74 -8.63
CA TYR A 322 -4.94 -37.20 -7.44
C TYR A 322 -6.35 -36.59 -7.40
N GLU A 323 -7.38 -37.43 -7.31
CA GLU A 323 -8.76 -36.99 -7.08
C GLU A 323 -9.16 -37.28 -5.65
N ILE A 324 -9.57 -36.23 -4.93
CA ILE A 324 -9.81 -36.30 -3.50
C ILE A 324 -11.26 -35.89 -3.23
N THR A 325 -11.98 -36.75 -2.50
CA THR A 325 -13.42 -36.61 -2.27
C THR A 325 -13.70 -36.68 -0.77
N GLY A 326 -14.40 -35.67 -0.24
CA GLY A 326 -15.03 -35.69 1.07
C GLY A 326 -16.52 -35.38 0.95
N ASP A 327 -17.23 -35.30 2.08
CA ASP A 327 -18.69 -35.21 2.11
C ASP A 327 -19.27 -34.02 1.32
N GLU A 328 -18.66 -32.85 1.46
CA GLU A 328 -19.12 -31.61 0.81
C GLU A 328 -18.18 -31.11 -0.30
N PHE A 329 -17.10 -31.81 -0.60
CA PHE A 329 -16.10 -31.32 -1.55
C PHE A 329 -15.46 -32.40 -2.41
N LYS A 330 -15.05 -31.99 -3.61
CA LYS A 330 -14.17 -32.77 -4.47
C LYS A 330 -13.09 -31.87 -5.04
N LEU A 331 -11.84 -32.33 -5.04
CA LEU A 331 -10.71 -31.57 -5.55
C LEU A 331 -9.77 -32.44 -6.37
N ARG A 332 -9.01 -31.79 -7.26
CA ARG A 332 -8.07 -32.45 -8.16
C ARG A 332 -6.72 -31.75 -8.12
N ILE A 333 -5.67 -32.51 -7.83
CA ILE A 333 -4.27 -32.06 -7.94
C ILE A 333 -3.64 -32.77 -9.13
N GLY A 334 -3.19 -32.01 -10.12
CA GLY A 334 -2.55 -32.58 -11.31
C GLY A 334 -1.12 -33.03 -11.00
N LYS A 335 -0.73 -34.22 -11.44
CA LYS A 335 0.63 -34.74 -11.24
C LYS A 335 1.65 -34.07 -12.16
N THR A 336 1.22 -33.69 -13.36
CA THR A 336 2.05 -32.99 -14.34
C THR A 336 2.15 -31.49 -14.03
N THR A 337 1.08 -30.88 -13.56
CA THR A 337 1.01 -29.44 -13.26
C THR A 337 1.45 -29.11 -11.83
N GLY A 338 1.32 -30.07 -10.90
CA GLY A 338 1.69 -29.94 -9.49
C GLY A 338 0.77 -29.04 -8.66
N VAL A 339 -0.37 -28.63 -9.22
CA VAL A 339 -1.23 -27.60 -8.63
C VAL A 339 -2.66 -28.08 -8.43
N LEU A 340 -3.42 -27.35 -7.60
CA LEU A 340 -4.86 -27.53 -7.46
C LEU A 340 -5.57 -27.06 -8.73
N GLU A 341 -6.08 -28.01 -9.53
CA GLU A 341 -6.69 -27.77 -10.85
C GLU A 341 -8.20 -27.61 -10.80
N ALA A 342 -8.85 -28.19 -9.80
CA ALA A 342 -10.28 -28.07 -9.60
C ALA A 342 -10.63 -28.18 -8.12
N TYR A 343 -11.62 -27.40 -7.71
CA TYR A 343 -12.21 -27.46 -6.39
C TYR A 343 -13.72 -27.25 -6.49
N MET A 344 -14.48 -28.28 -6.10
CA MET A 344 -15.92 -28.26 -6.02
C MET A 344 -16.36 -28.27 -4.57
N TYR A 345 -17.32 -27.42 -4.24
CA TYR A 345 -17.98 -27.37 -2.94
C TYR A 345 -19.48 -27.52 -3.15
N ARG A 346 -20.11 -28.54 -2.55
CA ARG A 346 -21.55 -28.87 -2.72
C ARG A 346 -21.99 -28.90 -4.19
N ASN A 347 -21.21 -29.60 -5.03
CA ASN A 347 -21.40 -29.69 -6.49
C ASN A 347 -21.24 -28.38 -7.28
N ILE A 348 -20.73 -27.32 -6.64
CA ILE A 348 -20.45 -26.04 -7.28
C ILE A 348 -18.94 -25.92 -7.49
N GLY A 349 -18.51 -25.79 -8.75
CA GLY A 349 -17.12 -25.48 -9.09
C GLY A 349 -16.76 -24.06 -8.66
N LEU A 350 -15.76 -23.93 -7.78
CA LEU A 350 -15.29 -22.65 -7.26
C LEU A 350 -14.17 -22.04 -8.13
N LEU A 351 -13.28 -22.88 -8.67
CA LEU A 351 -12.17 -22.43 -9.52
C LEU A 351 -12.57 -22.40 -11.00
N ASN A 352 -12.16 -21.34 -11.69
CA ASN A 352 -12.22 -21.20 -13.14
C ASN A 352 -10.86 -21.50 -13.80
N THR A 353 -9.75 -21.22 -13.11
CA THR A 353 -8.39 -21.67 -13.49
C THR A 353 -7.68 -22.30 -12.29
N PRO A 354 -6.64 -23.13 -12.51
CA PRO A 354 -5.83 -23.71 -11.42
C PRO A 354 -5.19 -22.64 -10.51
N LEU A 355 -4.95 -23.00 -9.26
CA LEU A 355 -4.22 -22.18 -8.29
C LEU A 355 -2.71 -22.36 -8.49
N ILE A 356 -2.05 -21.37 -9.08
CA ILE A 356 -0.63 -21.43 -9.47
C ILE A 356 0.22 -20.45 -8.66
N PRO A 357 1.51 -20.72 -8.43
CA PRO A 357 2.46 -19.70 -7.94
C PRO A 357 2.44 -18.44 -8.81
N ASN A 358 2.63 -17.27 -8.21
CA ASN A 358 2.78 -16.01 -8.92
C ASN A 358 3.94 -15.19 -8.36
N PHE A 359 4.83 -14.74 -9.24
CA PHE A 359 6.01 -13.94 -8.90
C PHE A 359 5.96 -12.53 -9.51
N TRP A 360 4.86 -12.21 -10.21
CA TRP A 360 4.74 -11.03 -11.06
C TRP A 360 3.55 -10.14 -10.70
N ARG A 361 3.73 -8.83 -10.88
CA ARG A 361 2.68 -7.80 -10.83
C ARG A 361 2.73 -6.96 -12.10
N ALA A 362 1.60 -6.36 -12.50
CA ALA A 362 1.59 -5.40 -13.59
C ALA A 362 2.46 -4.18 -13.19
N PRO A 363 3.48 -3.80 -13.97
CA PRO A 363 4.42 -2.76 -13.55
C PRO A 363 3.76 -1.41 -13.24
N THR A 364 4.09 -0.85 -12.08
CA THR A 364 3.78 0.55 -11.78
C THR A 364 4.68 1.49 -12.60
N ASP A 365 4.36 2.78 -12.69
CA ASP A 365 5.19 3.79 -13.36
C ASP A 365 6.61 3.82 -12.78
N ASN A 366 6.70 3.63 -11.47
CA ASN A 366 7.96 3.50 -10.74
C ASN A 366 8.74 2.22 -11.08
N ASP A 367 8.05 1.11 -11.35
CA ASP A 367 8.70 -0.13 -11.78
C ASP A 367 9.23 -0.02 -13.21
N LEU A 368 8.50 0.70 -14.08
CA LEU A 368 8.89 0.96 -15.47
C LEU A 368 10.16 1.81 -15.56
N GLY A 369 10.39 2.75 -14.63
CA GLY A 369 11.61 3.53 -14.63
C GLY A 369 11.67 4.50 -15.82
N LEU A 370 10.55 5.17 -16.14
CA LEU A 370 10.35 5.89 -17.42
C LEU A 370 11.34 7.04 -17.66
N ILE A 371 12.07 7.50 -16.64
CA ILE A 371 13.10 8.52 -16.77
C ILE A 371 14.38 8.09 -16.05
N ASP A 372 15.51 8.14 -16.75
CA ASP A 372 16.82 7.91 -16.16
C ASP A 372 17.38 9.23 -15.58
N PHE A 373 17.01 9.54 -14.34
CA PHE A 373 17.60 10.65 -13.57
C PHE A 373 18.96 10.29 -12.93
N SER A 374 19.52 9.12 -13.25
CA SER A 374 20.73 8.60 -12.61
C SER A 374 21.85 8.33 -13.63
N GLU A 375 23.10 8.59 -13.28
CA GLU A 375 24.26 8.16 -14.09
C GLU A 375 24.44 6.62 -14.10
N GLN A 376 23.56 5.86 -13.45
CA GLN A 376 23.63 4.41 -13.31
C GLN A 376 22.24 3.82 -13.59
N SER A 377 22.06 3.25 -14.78
CA SER A 377 20.86 2.52 -15.20
C SER A 377 20.53 1.37 -14.22
N PHE A 378 19.82 1.68 -13.15
CA PHE A 378 19.35 0.70 -12.17
C PHE A 378 17.89 0.37 -12.45
N HIS A 379 17.65 -0.72 -13.19
CA HIS A 379 16.34 -1.34 -13.17
C HIS A 379 16.08 -1.89 -11.77
N SER A 380 15.27 -1.17 -10.99
CA SER A 380 14.93 -1.56 -9.62
C SER A 380 13.93 -2.73 -9.56
N PHE A 381 13.23 -2.98 -10.68
CA PHE A 381 12.29 -4.09 -10.90
C PHE A 381 12.93 -5.15 -11.81
N ASP A 382 12.99 -6.41 -11.35
CA ASP A 382 13.57 -7.50 -12.15
C ASP A 382 12.49 -8.13 -13.06
N PHE A 383 12.44 -7.66 -14.31
CA PHE A 383 11.47 -8.11 -15.30
C PHE A 383 11.57 -9.59 -15.68
N SER A 384 12.69 -10.25 -15.39
CA SER A 384 12.85 -11.65 -15.77
C SER A 384 12.03 -12.62 -14.90
N TRP A 385 11.33 -12.14 -13.85
CA TRP A 385 10.40 -12.97 -13.06
C TRP A 385 9.04 -13.22 -13.73
N LYS A 386 8.72 -12.47 -14.80
CA LYS A 386 7.40 -12.47 -15.44
C LYS A 386 6.92 -13.86 -15.84
N ASP A 387 7.79 -14.62 -16.52
CA ASP A 387 7.44 -15.94 -17.06
C ASP A 387 7.86 -17.10 -16.16
N THR A 388 8.47 -16.84 -15.00
CA THR A 388 8.99 -17.86 -14.07
C THR A 388 7.91 -18.84 -13.62
N SER A 389 6.69 -18.35 -13.36
CA SER A 389 5.57 -19.24 -13.00
C SER A 389 5.13 -20.14 -14.16
N LYS A 390 5.13 -19.63 -15.39
CA LYS A 390 4.71 -20.36 -16.60
C LYS A 390 5.73 -21.44 -16.97
N ASN A 391 7.01 -21.18 -16.72
CA ASN A 391 8.13 -22.08 -17.05
C ASN A 391 8.43 -23.13 -15.96
N ARG A 392 7.69 -23.13 -14.83
CA ARG A 392 7.90 -24.10 -13.76
C ARG A 392 7.66 -25.53 -14.24
N THR A 393 8.42 -26.49 -13.70
CA THR A 393 8.19 -27.92 -13.97
C THR A 393 8.14 -28.70 -12.67
N VAL A 394 7.28 -29.73 -12.62
CA VAL A 394 7.22 -30.64 -11.47
C VAL A 394 8.45 -31.52 -11.51
N LYS A 395 9.26 -31.45 -10.46
CA LYS A 395 10.41 -32.34 -10.23
C LYS A 395 9.98 -33.60 -9.51
N GLU A 396 9.15 -33.45 -8.48
CA GLU A 396 8.70 -34.55 -7.65
C GLU A 396 7.33 -34.24 -7.03
N ILE A 397 6.51 -35.27 -6.86
CA ILE A 397 5.25 -35.21 -6.12
C ILE A 397 5.17 -36.40 -5.17
N ARG A 398 4.91 -36.14 -3.89
CA ARG A 398 4.82 -37.15 -2.83
C ARG A 398 3.45 -37.09 -2.18
N PHE A 399 2.79 -38.24 -2.09
CA PHE A 399 1.54 -38.41 -1.36
C PHE A 399 1.80 -39.11 -0.03
N GLU A 400 1.13 -38.65 1.02
CA GLU A 400 1.13 -39.23 2.35
C GLU A 400 -0.29 -39.21 2.92
N ARG A 401 -0.79 -40.34 3.42
CA ARG A 401 -2.02 -40.39 4.23
C ARG A 401 -1.64 -40.35 5.69
N ILE A 402 -1.99 -39.27 6.38
CA ILE A 402 -1.68 -39.07 7.81
C ILE A 402 -2.63 -39.90 8.66
N ASN A 403 -3.93 -39.81 8.39
CA ASN A 403 -4.99 -40.61 9.02
C ASN A 403 -6.21 -40.72 8.06
N PRO A 404 -7.34 -41.34 8.45
CA PRO A 404 -8.52 -41.46 7.58
C PRO A 404 -9.07 -40.11 7.07
N SER A 405 -8.88 -39.04 7.81
CA SER A 405 -9.49 -37.71 7.59
C SER A 405 -8.49 -36.64 7.14
N VAL A 406 -7.20 -36.99 7.00
CA VAL A 406 -6.13 -36.05 6.63
C VAL A 406 -5.14 -36.70 5.65
N ILE A 407 -4.91 -36.00 4.54
CA ILE A 407 -3.87 -36.37 3.57
C ILE A 407 -2.93 -35.18 3.32
N ARG A 408 -1.70 -35.47 2.93
CA ARG A 408 -0.67 -34.50 2.60
C ARG A 408 -0.07 -34.82 1.22
N ILE A 409 0.07 -33.78 0.40
CA ILE A 409 0.73 -33.86 -0.91
C ILE A 409 1.81 -32.79 -0.97
N LEU A 410 3.07 -33.20 -1.09
CA LEU A 410 4.22 -32.32 -1.28
C LEU A 410 4.61 -32.32 -2.76
N VAL A 411 4.71 -31.14 -3.34
CA VAL A 411 5.16 -30.93 -4.72
C VAL A 411 6.45 -30.12 -4.70
N LEU A 412 7.49 -30.62 -5.38
CA LEU A 412 8.73 -29.91 -5.61
C LEU A 412 8.79 -29.46 -7.07
N PHE A 413 9.06 -28.17 -7.28
CA PHE A 413 9.18 -27.55 -8.59
C PHE A 413 10.63 -27.17 -8.87
N ASN A 414 11.06 -27.41 -10.11
CA ASN A 414 12.22 -26.74 -10.65
C ASN A 414 11.81 -25.35 -11.15
N ILE A 415 12.49 -24.33 -10.62
CA ILE A 415 12.34 -22.92 -10.99
C ILE A 415 13.74 -22.37 -11.26
N ASP A 416 13.92 -21.80 -12.45
CA ASP A 416 15.19 -21.26 -12.95
C ASP A 416 15.83 -20.18 -12.05
N LYS A 417 15.00 -19.48 -11.29
CA LYS A 417 15.41 -18.40 -10.38
C LYS A 417 15.41 -18.76 -8.89
N SER A 418 15.48 -20.05 -8.55
CA SER A 418 15.52 -20.49 -7.15
C SER A 418 16.78 -21.33 -6.86
N GLU A 419 17.48 -21.04 -5.76
CA GLU A 419 18.66 -21.83 -5.32
C GLU A 419 18.27 -23.24 -4.85
N LEU A 420 17.05 -23.37 -4.32
CA LEU A 420 16.46 -24.62 -3.86
C LEU A 420 15.20 -24.92 -4.68
N ASP A 421 14.77 -26.18 -4.73
CA ASP A 421 13.47 -26.51 -5.31
C ASP A 421 12.38 -25.71 -4.58
N MET A 422 11.51 -25.03 -5.34
CA MET A 422 10.31 -24.43 -4.74
C MET A 422 9.41 -25.57 -4.29
N SER A 423 8.81 -25.46 -3.10
CA SER A 423 7.85 -26.45 -2.64
C SER A 423 6.47 -25.86 -2.42
N ILE A 424 5.45 -26.68 -2.72
CA ILE A 424 4.07 -26.47 -2.31
C ILE A 424 3.61 -27.72 -1.60
N GLN A 425 3.19 -27.59 -0.35
CA GLN A 425 2.59 -28.68 0.42
C GLN A 425 1.10 -28.39 0.62
N TYR A 426 0.26 -29.31 0.13
CA TYR A 426 -1.18 -29.33 0.37
C TYR A 426 -1.47 -30.29 1.52
N THR A 427 -2.07 -29.80 2.60
CA THR A 427 -2.64 -30.65 3.66
C THR A 427 -4.16 -30.48 3.62
N ILE A 428 -4.86 -31.56 3.31
CA ILE A 428 -6.30 -31.57 3.05
C ILE A 428 -6.99 -32.30 4.20
N TYR A 429 -8.01 -31.66 4.77
CA TYR A 429 -8.76 -32.13 5.93
C TYR A 429 -10.19 -32.53 5.52
N GLY A 430 -10.78 -33.45 6.28
CA GLY A 430 -12.11 -33.99 6.04
C GLY A 430 -13.25 -32.98 6.01
N ASP A 431 -13.05 -31.82 6.63
CA ASP A 431 -14.00 -30.70 6.60
C ASP A 431 -13.90 -29.84 5.33
N GLY A 432 -13.01 -30.20 4.39
CA GLY A 432 -12.77 -29.48 3.14
C GLY A 432 -11.77 -28.32 3.26
N SER A 433 -11.13 -28.13 4.42
CA SER A 433 -10.00 -27.20 4.55
C SER A 433 -8.81 -27.70 3.76
N ILE A 434 -8.18 -26.82 2.99
CA ILE A 434 -6.92 -27.09 2.28
C ILE A 434 -5.88 -26.10 2.79
N VAL A 435 -4.92 -26.59 3.56
CA VAL A 435 -3.76 -25.83 4.03
C VAL A 435 -2.67 -25.91 2.98
N ILE A 436 -2.18 -24.77 2.52
CA ILE A 436 -1.21 -24.64 1.44
C ILE A 436 0.01 -23.90 2.00
N GLN A 437 1.11 -24.64 2.16
CA GLN A 437 2.39 -24.10 2.57
C GLN A 437 3.29 -23.95 1.35
N ASN A 438 3.84 -22.75 1.17
CA ASN A 438 4.76 -22.43 0.08
C ASN A 438 6.15 -22.15 0.63
N PHE A 439 7.18 -22.52 -0.12
CA PHE A 439 8.56 -22.18 0.17
C PHE A 439 9.35 -21.89 -1.11
N ILE A 440 10.18 -20.85 -1.09
CA ILE A 440 11.14 -20.54 -2.16
C ILE A 440 12.38 -19.86 -1.58
N ARG A 441 13.54 -20.08 -2.22
CA ARG A 441 14.78 -19.34 -1.97
C ARG A 441 15.26 -18.71 -3.29
N PRO A 442 14.79 -17.50 -3.64
CA PRO A 442 15.07 -16.88 -4.93
C PRO A 442 16.54 -16.45 -5.06
N THR A 443 17.09 -16.46 -6.27
CA THR A 443 18.48 -16.00 -6.55
C THR A 443 18.58 -14.48 -6.71
N THR A 444 17.49 -13.82 -7.13
CA THR A 444 17.40 -12.36 -7.28
C THR A 444 16.19 -11.81 -6.51
N ASN A 445 16.06 -10.48 -6.44
CA ASN A 445 14.92 -9.86 -5.77
C ASN A 445 13.62 -10.17 -6.51
N MET A 446 12.56 -10.53 -5.78
CA MET A 446 11.23 -10.80 -6.34
C MET A 446 10.34 -9.55 -6.31
N GLY A 447 9.50 -9.36 -7.34
CA GLY A 447 8.45 -8.35 -7.33
C GLY A 447 7.26 -8.73 -6.46
N ARG A 448 6.86 -10.00 -6.53
CA ARG A 448 5.77 -10.62 -5.76
C ARG A 448 6.18 -12.03 -5.36
N PHE A 449 5.65 -12.51 -4.24
CA PHE A 449 5.60 -13.95 -3.94
C PHE A 449 4.21 -14.29 -3.44
N GLY A 450 3.49 -15.08 -4.23
CA GLY A 450 2.09 -15.40 -3.98
C GLY A 450 1.58 -16.57 -4.81
N MET A 451 0.26 -16.72 -4.83
CA MET A 451 -0.45 -17.61 -5.74
C MET A 451 -1.62 -16.86 -6.40
N GLN A 452 -2.00 -17.29 -7.59
CA GLN A 452 -3.09 -16.69 -8.36
C GLN A 452 -4.03 -17.77 -8.88
N LEU A 453 -5.32 -17.44 -8.91
CA LEU A 453 -6.37 -18.22 -9.56
C LEU A 453 -7.42 -17.29 -10.16
N THR A 454 -8.34 -17.84 -10.93
CA THR A 454 -9.57 -17.14 -11.31
C THR A 454 -10.80 -17.89 -10.79
N ILE A 455 -11.83 -17.14 -10.42
CA ILE A 455 -13.18 -17.65 -10.09
C ILE A 455 -14.19 -17.02 -11.05
N ARG A 456 -15.40 -17.57 -11.16
CA ARG A 456 -16.45 -16.97 -12.00
C ARG A 456 -16.84 -15.58 -11.52
N ASN A 457 -17.17 -14.67 -12.44
CA ASN A 457 -17.53 -13.28 -12.14
C ASN A 457 -18.69 -13.12 -11.13
N LYS A 458 -19.61 -14.09 -11.02
CA LYS A 458 -20.70 -14.04 -10.03
C LYS A 458 -20.26 -14.03 -8.56
N TYR A 459 -18.99 -14.36 -8.27
CA TYR A 459 -18.41 -14.29 -6.92
C TYR A 459 -17.69 -12.95 -6.74
N ASP A 460 -18.41 -11.85 -6.90
CA ASP A 460 -17.87 -10.49 -6.98
C ASP A 460 -17.90 -9.74 -5.64
N GLN A 461 -18.39 -10.35 -4.56
CA GLN A 461 -18.39 -9.72 -3.24
C GLN A 461 -17.11 -10.10 -2.48
N LEU A 462 -16.16 -9.17 -2.38
CA LEU A 462 -14.94 -9.36 -1.57
C LEU A 462 -15.18 -8.82 -0.16
N THR A 463 -15.04 -9.68 0.85
CA THR A 463 -15.04 -9.30 2.28
C THR A 463 -13.71 -9.72 2.90
N TRP A 464 -13.07 -8.86 3.69
CA TRP A 464 -11.79 -9.19 4.31
C TRP A 464 -11.61 -8.59 5.70
N PHE A 465 -10.84 -9.28 6.55
CA PHE A 465 -10.29 -8.75 7.79
C PHE A 465 -8.81 -8.43 7.59
N GLY A 466 -8.49 -7.15 7.43
CA GLY A 466 -7.16 -6.67 7.08
C GLY A 466 -7.09 -5.14 7.05
N ARG A 467 -6.08 -4.56 6.43
CA ARG A 467 -6.03 -3.10 6.24
C ARG A 467 -7.00 -2.66 5.14
N GLY A 468 -7.63 -1.50 5.32
CA GLY A 468 -8.57 -0.93 4.37
C GLY A 468 -9.19 0.38 4.86
N PRO A 469 -10.26 0.86 4.20
CA PRO A 469 -10.96 0.20 3.09
C PRO A 469 -10.25 0.34 1.72
N HIS A 470 -9.44 1.39 1.55
CA HIS A 470 -8.69 1.67 0.33
C HIS A 470 -7.47 0.76 0.15
N GLU A 471 -6.85 0.87 -1.03
CA GLU A 471 -5.61 0.16 -1.36
C GLU A 471 -4.47 0.47 -0.39
N THR A 472 -3.72 -0.57 -0.03
CA THR A 472 -2.49 -0.46 0.73
C THR A 472 -1.36 -1.26 0.09
N MET A 473 -0.14 -0.75 0.19
CA MET A 473 1.08 -1.37 -0.33
C MET A 473 2.08 -1.59 0.81
N PHE A 474 3.11 -2.41 0.60
CA PHE A 474 4.03 -2.81 1.68
C PHE A 474 4.69 -1.61 2.37
N ASP A 475 4.99 -0.56 1.61
CA ASP A 475 5.57 0.72 2.05
C ASP A 475 4.56 1.88 2.10
N ARG A 476 3.26 1.64 1.86
CA ARG A 476 2.18 2.64 1.93
C ARG A 476 0.92 2.04 2.54
N LYS A 477 0.86 1.98 3.87
CA LYS A 477 -0.23 1.30 4.60
C LYS A 477 -0.60 1.89 5.96
N THR A 478 0.02 2.99 6.38
CA THR A 478 -0.25 3.58 7.70
C THR A 478 -1.67 4.14 7.79
N SER A 479 -2.24 4.57 6.66
CA SER A 479 -3.62 5.02 6.52
C SER A 479 -4.66 3.90 6.43
N GLY A 480 -4.25 2.65 6.20
CA GLY A 480 -5.16 1.51 6.20
C GLY A 480 -5.38 1.02 7.62
N ALA A 481 -6.54 1.32 8.20
CA ALA A 481 -6.92 0.81 9.51
C ALA A 481 -7.23 -0.69 9.41
N LEU A 482 -6.85 -1.46 10.44
CA LEU A 482 -7.24 -2.87 10.53
C LEU A 482 -8.72 -2.96 10.89
N GLY A 483 -9.50 -3.69 10.10
CA GLY A 483 -10.94 -3.85 10.29
C GLY A 483 -11.53 -4.87 9.32
N ILE A 484 -12.84 -5.11 9.44
CA ILE A 484 -13.60 -5.88 8.46
C ILE A 484 -14.19 -4.91 7.44
N TYR A 485 -13.90 -5.16 6.17
CA TYR A 485 -14.38 -4.36 5.05
C TYR A 485 -15.02 -5.28 4.01
N SER A 486 -15.92 -4.73 3.20
CA SER A 486 -16.61 -5.46 2.14
C SER A 486 -16.96 -4.53 0.98
N GLY A 487 -16.94 -5.04 -0.24
CA GLY A 487 -17.35 -4.30 -1.44
C GLY A 487 -17.35 -5.19 -2.68
N LYS A 488 -17.99 -4.70 -3.75
CA LYS A 488 -17.95 -5.37 -5.05
C LYS A 488 -16.57 -5.21 -5.66
N VAL A 489 -16.03 -6.26 -6.28
CA VAL A 489 -14.66 -6.26 -6.84
C VAL A 489 -14.40 -5.06 -7.76
N GLY A 490 -15.36 -4.71 -8.63
CA GLY A 490 -15.23 -3.55 -9.53
C GLY A 490 -15.20 -2.19 -8.84
N GLU A 491 -15.67 -2.09 -7.59
CA GLU A 491 -15.66 -0.86 -6.78
C GLU A 491 -14.42 -0.75 -5.90
N LEU A 492 -13.67 -1.85 -5.72
CA LEU A 492 -12.51 -1.94 -4.84
C LEU A 492 -11.17 -1.69 -5.55
N ILE A 493 -11.18 -1.67 -6.88
CA ILE A 493 -10.05 -1.29 -7.73
C ILE A 493 -9.96 0.23 -7.87
N HIS A 494 -8.74 0.73 -8.06
CA HIS A 494 -8.51 2.14 -8.36
C HIS A 494 -8.12 2.30 -9.83
N ASN A 495 -8.85 3.16 -10.55
CA ASN A 495 -8.63 3.40 -11.97
C ASN A 495 -7.55 4.46 -12.17
N TYR A 496 -6.28 4.06 -12.02
CA TYR A 496 -5.15 4.88 -12.45
C TYR A 496 -5.26 5.18 -13.94
N ILE A 497 -4.95 6.43 -14.36
CA ILE A 497 -5.12 6.89 -15.75
C ILE A 497 -4.41 5.95 -16.73
N ARG A 498 -3.14 5.63 -16.46
CA ARG A 498 -2.47 4.48 -17.04
C ARG A 498 -2.72 3.26 -16.14
N PRO A 499 -3.41 2.20 -16.62
CA PRO A 499 -3.66 1.00 -15.83
C PRO A 499 -2.37 0.30 -15.36
N GLN A 500 -2.37 -0.12 -14.09
CA GLN A 500 -1.21 -0.57 -13.30
C GLN A 500 -1.65 -1.52 -12.18
N GLU A 501 -0.71 -2.21 -11.52
CA GLU A 501 -1.00 -2.96 -10.28
C GLU A 501 -1.82 -2.10 -9.30
N ASN A 502 -2.98 -2.63 -8.93
CA ASN A 502 -3.93 -1.94 -8.07
C ASN A 502 -4.76 -2.92 -7.22
N GLY A 503 -5.55 -2.39 -6.29
CA GLY A 503 -6.53 -3.13 -5.51
C GLY A 503 -5.94 -3.95 -4.35
N ASN A 504 -4.64 -3.85 -4.08
CA ASN A 504 -4.00 -4.64 -3.02
C ASN A 504 -4.48 -4.24 -1.62
N ARG A 505 -4.67 -5.24 -0.75
CA ARG A 505 -4.99 -5.09 0.68
C ARG A 505 -3.93 -5.83 1.49
N THR A 506 -3.30 -5.15 2.44
CA THR A 506 -2.17 -5.70 3.22
C THR A 506 -2.59 -6.16 4.62
N ASP A 507 -1.72 -6.96 5.23
CA ASP A 507 -1.88 -7.49 6.59
C ASP A 507 -3.24 -8.19 6.79
N VAL A 508 -3.68 -8.97 5.79
CA VAL A 508 -4.98 -9.67 5.77
C VAL A 508 -4.89 -10.98 6.56
N ARG A 509 -5.83 -11.20 7.47
CA ARG A 509 -5.99 -12.44 8.24
C ARG A 509 -6.88 -13.41 7.51
N TRP A 510 -7.97 -12.92 6.94
CA TRP A 510 -8.85 -13.69 6.08
C TRP A 510 -9.53 -12.81 5.04
N ALA A 511 -9.89 -13.41 3.92
CA ALA A 511 -10.69 -12.82 2.86
C ALA A 511 -11.68 -13.88 2.32
N ALA A 512 -12.82 -13.43 1.81
CA ALA A 512 -13.82 -14.27 1.19
C ALA A 512 -14.35 -13.59 -0.07
N LEU A 513 -14.49 -14.36 -1.15
CA LEU A 513 -15.19 -13.98 -2.37
C LEU A 513 -16.47 -14.80 -2.46
N THR A 514 -17.63 -14.14 -2.35
CA THR A 514 -18.94 -14.78 -2.34
C THR A 514 -19.85 -14.26 -3.45
N ASN A 515 -20.86 -15.04 -3.80
CA ASN A 515 -21.96 -14.61 -4.64
C ASN A 515 -23.09 -14.01 -3.79
N GLU A 516 -24.20 -13.64 -4.43
CA GLU A 516 -25.41 -13.11 -3.76
C GLU A 516 -26.10 -14.11 -2.81
N GLU A 517 -25.79 -15.39 -2.94
CA GLU A 517 -26.31 -16.46 -2.06
C GLU A 517 -25.38 -16.75 -0.87
N ASP A 518 -24.36 -15.90 -0.64
CA ASP A 518 -23.33 -16.08 0.39
C ASP A 518 -22.55 -17.42 0.26
N ILE A 519 -22.40 -17.93 -0.95
CA ILE A 519 -21.58 -19.10 -1.29
C ILE A 519 -20.31 -18.64 -1.99
N GLY A 520 -19.16 -19.24 -1.67
CA GLY A 520 -17.93 -18.84 -2.33
C GLY A 520 -16.66 -19.50 -1.81
N LEU A 521 -15.55 -18.77 -1.93
CA LEU A 521 -14.22 -19.20 -1.52
C LEU A 521 -13.74 -18.34 -0.35
N PHE A 522 -13.37 -19.00 0.75
CA PHE A 522 -12.74 -18.40 1.91
C PHE A 522 -11.24 -18.69 1.91
N VAL A 523 -10.44 -17.68 2.25
CA VAL A 523 -8.98 -17.72 2.34
C VAL A 523 -8.56 -17.16 3.69
N SER A 524 -7.65 -17.82 4.40
CA SER A 524 -7.12 -17.30 5.67
C SER A 524 -5.64 -17.56 5.87
N ASP A 525 -4.93 -16.60 6.44
CA ASP A 525 -3.60 -16.77 7.01
C ASP A 525 -3.65 -17.76 8.16
N ILE A 526 -2.76 -18.75 8.11
CA ILE A 526 -2.55 -19.70 9.22
C ILE A 526 -1.06 -19.81 9.59
N GLY A 527 -0.17 -19.22 8.78
CA GLY A 527 1.27 -19.14 9.04
C GLY A 527 1.66 -17.97 9.95
N GLY A 528 0.75 -17.02 10.18
CA GLY A 528 0.99 -15.85 11.03
C GLY A 528 1.81 -14.75 10.35
N THR A 529 2.04 -14.88 9.03
CA THR A 529 2.74 -13.86 8.22
C THR A 529 1.82 -12.76 7.74
N HIS A 530 0.50 -12.99 7.83
CA HIS A 530 -0.55 -12.28 7.12
C HIS A 530 -0.41 -12.39 5.60
N LEU A 531 -1.52 -12.10 4.91
CA LEU A 531 -1.60 -12.14 3.45
C LEU A 531 -1.68 -10.73 2.87
N SER A 532 -1.33 -10.62 1.59
CA SER A 532 -1.80 -9.53 0.75
C SER A 532 -2.79 -10.08 -0.27
N ILE A 533 -3.94 -9.42 -0.43
CA ILE A 533 -5.05 -9.88 -1.28
C ILE A 533 -5.41 -8.79 -2.28
N SER A 534 -5.59 -9.16 -3.54
CA SER A 534 -6.26 -8.33 -4.55
C SER A 534 -7.20 -9.18 -5.41
N ALA A 535 -8.26 -8.56 -5.92
CA ALA A 535 -9.22 -9.17 -6.80
C ALA A 535 -9.52 -8.23 -7.98
N TRP A 536 -9.56 -8.76 -9.20
CA TRP A 536 -9.72 -7.96 -10.42
C TRP A 536 -10.76 -8.54 -11.38
N PRO A 537 -11.58 -7.70 -12.06
CA PRO A 537 -12.51 -8.14 -13.10
C PRO A 537 -11.85 -8.34 -14.48
N TYR A 538 -10.52 -8.49 -14.51
CA TYR A 538 -9.67 -8.63 -15.69
C TYR A 538 -8.46 -9.52 -15.36
N SER A 539 -7.70 -9.96 -16.38
CA SER A 539 -6.47 -10.71 -16.17
C SER A 539 -5.28 -9.79 -15.84
N LEU A 540 -4.18 -10.40 -15.39
CA LEU A 540 -2.90 -9.70 -15.25
C LEU A 540 -2.41 -9.16 -16.60
N GLU A 541 -2.53 -9.95 -17.66
CA GLU A 541 -2.14 -9.54 -19.02
C GLU A 541 -2.99 -8.38 -19.56
N ASP A 542 -4.30 -8.35 -19.27
CA ASP A 542 -5.18 -7.23 -19.63
C ASP A 542 -4.68 -5.94 -19.00
N LEU A 543 -4.33 -6.00 -17.71
CA LEU A 543 -3.84 -4.86 -16.95
C LEU A 543 -2.48 -4.35 -17.44
N GLU A 544 -1.60 -5.25 -17.89
CA GLU A 544 -0.29 -4.88 -18.44
C GLU A 544 -0.36 -4.25 -19.84
N LEU A 545 -1.31 -4.67 -20.67
CA LEU A 545 -1.43 -4.21 -22.06
C LEU A 545 -2.21 -2.90 -22.19
N ALA A 546 -3.12 -2.63 -21.26
CA ALA A 546 -3.96 -1.44 -21.28
C ALA A 546 -3.11 -0.16 -21.13
N ARG A 547 -3.32 0.81 -22.02
CA ARG A 547 -2.71 2.14 -21.93
C ARG A 547 -3.64 3.11 -21.25
N HIS A 548 -4.94 2.95 -21.49
CA HIS A 548 -6.02 3.73 -20.92
C HIS A 548 -7.04 2.84 -20.21
N THR A 549 -7.83 3.43 -19.32
CA THR A 549 -8.86 2.70 -18.55
C THR A 549 -9.93 2.04 -19.42
N TYR A 550 -10.26 2.63 -20.58
CA TYR A 550 -11.20 2.05 -21.55
C TYR A 550 -10.65 0.84 -22.32
N ASP A 551 -9.34 0.57 -22.26
CA ASP A 551 -8.74 -0.63 -22.87
C ASP A 551 -9.01 -1.89 -22.01
N LEU A 552 -9.41 -1.73 -20.75
CA LEU A 552 -9.64 -2.85 -19.83
C LEU A 552 -10.95 -3.59 -20.18
N PRO A 553 -10.89 -4.89 -20.54
CA PRO A 553 -12.06 -5.63 -20.94
C PRO A 553 -12.92 -6.06 -19.73
N LYS A 554 -14.21 -6.27 -19.98
CA LYS A 554 -15.07 -7.02 -19.04
C LYS A 554 -14.83 -8.50 -19.21
N ARG A 555 -14.46 -9.21 -18.14
CA ARG A 555 -14.24 -10.67 -18.15
C ARG A 555 -15.35 -11.41 -17.40
N GLU A 556 -15.59 -12.66 -17.81
CA GLU A 556 -16.51 -13.58 -17.13
C GLU A 556 -15.88 -14.26 -15.89
N PHE A 557 -14.77 -13.72 -15.40
CA PHE A 557 -14.04 -14.20 -14.24
C PHE A 557 -13.51 -13.05 -13.38
N ILE A 558 -13.23 -13.35 -12.12
CA ILE A 558 -12.43 -12.53 -11.22
C ILE A 558 -11.06 -13.19 -11.04
N THR A 559 -9.99 -12.46 -11.26
CA THR A 559 -8.63 -12.86 -10.88
C THR A 559 -8.43 -12.59 -9.40
N LEU A 560 -8.02 -13.60 -8.63
CA LEU A 560 -7.71 -13.50 -7.21
C LEU A 560 -6.21 -13.75 -6.99
N ASN A 561 -5.53 -12.78 -6.37
CA ASN A 561 -4.15 -12.90 -5.92
C ASN A 561 -4.11 -13.14 -4.41
N ILE A 562 -3.41 -14.20 -4.00
CA ILE A 562 -3.21 -14.60 -2.60
C ILE A 562 -1.71 -14.58 -2.35
N ASP A 563 -1.21 -13.44 -1.87
CA ASP A 563 0.22 -13.21 -1.76
C ASP A 563 0.70 -13.37 -0.32
N TYR A 564 1.92 -13.90 -0.14
CA TYR A 564 2.71 -13.61 1.05
C TYR A 564 2.90 -12.10 1.12
N LYS A 565 3.47 -11.57 0.03
CA LYS A 565 3.79 -10.16 -0.08
C LYS A 565 4.14 -9.80 -1.51
N GLN A 566 4.11 -8.50 -1.74
CA GLN A 566 4.63 -7.84 -2.91
C GLN A 566 5.57 -6.72 -2.44
N GLN A 567 6.61 -6.43 -3.22
CA GLN A 567 7.52 -5.34 -2.89
C GLN A 567 6.81 -3.98 -2.92
N GLY A 568 7.39 -2.99 -2.24
CA GLY A 568 6.84 -1.64 -2.17
C GLY A 568 6.64 -0.98 -3.54
N VAL A 569 5.99 0.18 -3.53
CA VAL A 569 5.76 1.01 -4.72
C VAL A 569 6.79 2.13 -4.90
N GLY A 570 7.49 2.53 -3.83
CA GLY A 570 8.50 3.59 -3.92
C GLY A 570 7.93 4.97 -4.26
N GLY A 571 8.77 5.85 -4.82
CA GLY A 571 8.40 7.24 -5.14
C GLY A 571 9.35 8.31 -4.60
N ASP A 572 10.53 7.94 -4.08
CA ASP A 572 11.52 8.93 -3.63
C ASP A 572 12.04 9.77 -4.80
N ILE A 573 12.18 9.12 -5.97
CA ILE A 573 12.72 9.68 -7.21
C ILE A 573 11.61 9.60 -8.28
N PRO A 574 11.47 10.61 -9.15
CA PRO A 574 10.43 10.61 -10.18
C PRO A 574 10.47 9.37 -11.06
N ALA A 575 9.31 8.74 -11.21
CA ALA A 575 9.10 7.56 -12.05
C ALA A 575 10.07 6.39 -11.78
N MET A 576 10.64 6.27 -10.57
CA MET A 576 11.54 5.17 -10.19
C MET A 576 11.20 4.62 -8.81
N ALA A 577 11.07 3.29 -8.68
CA ALA A 577 10.69 2.67 -7.41
C ALA A 577 11.78 2.85 -6.34
N MET A 578 13.04 2.59 -6.69
CA MET A 578 14.22 2.79 -5.82
C MET A 578 14.00 2.41 -4.35
N LEU A 579 13.40 1.22 -4.15
CA LEU A 579 12.86 0.82 -2.85
C LEU A 579 13.91 0.80 -1.75
N HIS A 580 13.50 1.18 -0.54
CA HIS A 580 14.33 1.00 0.64
C HIS A 580 14.47 -0.49 0.94
N LYS A 581 15.61 -0.90 1.53
CA LYS A 581 15.96 -2.32 1.75
C LYS A 581 14.85 -3.13 2.43
N LYS A 582 14.13 -2.55 3.39
CA LYS A 582 13.04 -3.22 4.14
C LYS A 582 11.78 -3.47 3.32
N TYR A 583 11.65 -2.86 2.15
CA TYR A 583 10.48 -2.95 1.27
C TYR A 583 10.72 -3.81 0.02
N LYS A 584 11.88 -4.50 -0.04
CA LYS A 584 12.22 -5.45 -1.09
C LYS A 584 11.98 -6.89 -0.63
N LEU A 585 11.56 -7.75 -1.55
CA LEU A 585 11.72 -9.20 -1.39
C LEU A 585 13.09 -9.56 -1.96
N ARG A 586 14.08 -9.65 -1.08
CA ARG A 586 15.50 -9.82 -1.44
C ARG A 586 15.81 -11.23 -1.92
N GLY A 587 16.71 -11.32 -2.89
CA GLY A 587 17.34 -12.59 -3.27
C GLY A 587 18.18 -13.19 -2.13
N ASN A 588 18.42 -14.49 -2.23
CA ASN A 588 19.23 -15.33 -1.34
C ASN A 588 18.70 -15.39 0.11
N GLU A 589 17.40 -15.14 0.29
CA GLU A 589 16.68 -15.28 1.56
C GLU A 589 15.59 -16.34 1.44
N ASP A 590 15.29 -17.04 2.52
CA ASP A 590 14.21 -18.02 2.54
C ASP A 590 12.87 -17.32 2.73
N TYR A 591 11.91 -17.62 1.85
CA TYR A 591 10.53 -17.18 1.97
C TYR A 591 9.62 -18.37 2.17
N SER A 592 8.79 -18.31 3.21
CA SER A 592 7.71 -19.26 3.41
C SER A 592 6.47 -18.54 3.91
N TYR A 593 5.32 -19.01 3.45
CA TYR A 593 4.03 -18.58 3.96
C TYR A 593 3.00 -19.69 3.80
N THR A 594 2.02 -19.69 4.70
CA THR A 594 1.00 -20.72 4.75
C THR A 594 -0.36 -20.08 4.85
N PHE A 595 -1.25 -20.46 3.94
CA PHE A 595 -2.65 -20.06 3.97
C PHE A 595 -3.56 -21.27 3.85
N ARG A 596 -4.81 -21.08 4.26
CA ARG A 596 -5.88 -22.06 4.08
C ARG A 596 -6.86 -21.53 3.05
N ILE A 597 -7.35 -22.41 2.19
CA ILE A 597 -8.57 -22.17 1.40
C ILE A 597 -9.67 -23.15 1.82
N LYS A 598 -10.92 -22.71 1.72
CA LYS A 598 -12.10 -23.53 2.03
C LYS A 598 -13.33 -23.01 1.31
N GLY A 599 -14.18 -23.92 0.83
CA GLY A 599 -15.52 -23.58 0.33
C GLY A 599 -16.38 -23.00 1.47
N TYR A 600 -17.10 -21.93 1.16
CA TYR A 600 -17.91 -21.19 2.12
C TYR A 600 -19.38 -21.21 1.73
N SER A 601 -20.24 -21.28 2.74
CA SER A 601 -21.67 -21.01 2.68
C SER A 601 -22.11 -20.45 4.03
N LYS A 602 -23.08 -19.52 4.03
CA LYS A 602 -23.55 -18.83 5.25
C LYS A 602 -23.99 -19.76 6.37
N ASP A 603 -24.54 -20.94 6.05
CA ASP A 603 -24.97 -21.93 7.04
C ASP A 603 -23.81 -22.50 7.88
N LYS A 604 -22.56 -22.31 7.46
CA LYS A 604 -21.36 -22.69 8.23
C LYS A 604 -20.93 -21.65 9.27
N GLY A 605 -21.65 -20.52 9.37
CA GLY A 605 -21.37 -19.43 10.31
C GLY A 605 -20.72 -18.22 9.65
N ASP A 606 -20.38 -17.22 10.47
CA ASP A 606 -19.67 -16.03 9.99
C ASP A 606 -18.18 -16.33 9.70
N PHE A 607 -17.54 -15.42 8.97
CA PHE A 607 -16.13 -15.57 8.58
C PHE A 607 -15.18 -15.62 9.78
N ASN A 608 -15.47 -14.90 10.86
CA ASN A 608 -14.63 -14.92 12.07
C ASN A 608 -14.71 -16.25 12.80
N THR A 609 -15.87 -16.89 12.81
CA THR A 609 -16.09 -18.23 13.37
C THR A 609 -15.31 -19.26 12.57
N LEU A 610 -15.32 -19.15 11.24
CA LEU A 610 -14.53 -20.01 10.37
C LEU A 610 -13.02 -19.79 10.53
N PHE A 611 -12.61 -18.53 10.70
CA PHE A 611 -11.22 -18.17 10.93
C PHE A 611 -10.68 -18.76 12.24
N LYS A 612 -11.46 -18.74 13.33
CA LYS A 612 -11.03 -19.26 14.65
C LYS A 612 -10.77 -20.76 14.65
N LYS A 613 -11.54 -21.53 13.86
CA LYS A 613 -11.38 -22.98 13.70
C LYS A 613 -10.22 -23.29 12.75
N ILE A 614 -8.99 -23.23 13.25
CA ILE A 614 -7.77 -23.47 12.47
C ILE A 614 -7.36 -24.95 12.58
N PRO A 615 -7.27 -25.69 11.46
CA PRO A 615 -6.70 -27.04 11.48
C PRO A 615 -5.23 -27.01 11.94
N PRO A 616 -4.74 -28.02 12.66
CA PRO A 616 -3.37 -28.03 13.16
C PRO A 616 -2.37 -28.11 12.00
N LEU A 617 -1.31 -27.30 12.06
CA LEU A 617 -0.15 -27.42 11.18
C LEU A 617 0.69 -28.62 11.66
N GLU A 618 0.28 -29.83 11.32
CA GLU A 618 1.09 -31.04 11.57
C GLU A 618 2.27 -31.16 10.62
#